data_AF-A0A1F6D0G8-F1
#
_entry.id   AF-A0A1F6D0G8-F1
#
_cell.length_a   1.000
_cell.length_b   1.000
_cell.length_c   1.000
_cell.angle_alpha   90.00
_cell.angle_beta   90.00
_cell.angle_gamma   90.00
#
_symmetry.space_group_name_H-M   'P 1'
#
loop_
_entity.id
_entity.type
_entity.pdbx_description
1 polymer ?
#
loop_
_entity_poly.entity_id
_entity_poly.type
_entity_poly.pdbx_seq_one_letter_code
_entity_poly.pdbx_strand_id
1 'polypeptide(L)'
;MKNLNKIIKRSNLTPLERMTALVHNTEHKQKTGKSMLSDAELHTLTQGWAARMGEANEYNRYLEIARLEGSMRMDATMFSYRVELSAVRNQRVLAYCLADMKRMKGIHNDEMMQGITEEEGIRFATAHTYLEYHYVLHTFTLENLPLEVREDLALLDDSVGHSKRYLEEQVLLYEMLRSGTFSTKNKDTLVDTIISRLYFEGIKKIRGGTERDGFMVGDFYAELPLAEVMHRVAHDAGIVWKDKDEEKLLDDIEAYAKEKDVTMVSLARNSLRSWLDDGLFTRDFAPIFDSDRHDTWNSDTKKSHKELFAIWYAELEKSRKYFAGLFSARKLKRQDMEMTVLGETKVIEILTGESLYMCTENLEFVRQYKKQVEMILPFSNFALFIEKYAKPVENYTTLCQFRALGKKASDVFDANFTEEYDKLVESYEDEINILNHELGKLTDMATEHVYTNSDEDFRYGIHITDGRFRYILEENGEKADIIEKYTEEFKKVMR
;
A
#
# COMPACT_ATOMS: atom_id res chain seq x y z
N MET A 1 4.41 -43.84 -6.79
CA MET A 1 3.78 -44.75 -7.77
C MET A 1 4.35 -46.19 -7.86
N LYS A 2 5.65 -46.48 -7.64
CA LYS A 2 6.21 -47.86 -7.76
C LYS A 2 5.72 -48.90 -6.71
N ASN A 3 4.88 -48.52 -5.73
CA ASN A 3 4.49 -49.39 -4.59
C ASN A 3 3.06 -49.98 -4.64
N LEU A 4 2.09 -49.38 -5.33
CA LEU A 4 0.69 -49.87 -5.33
C LEU A 4 0.52 -51.26 -5.96
N ASN A 5 1.16 -51.51 -7.11
CA ASN A 5 1.19 -52.83 -7.76
C ASN A 5 1.93 -53.91 -6.94
N LYS A 6 2.78 -53.52 -5.98
CA LYS A 6 3.41 -54.45 -5.03
C LYS A 6 2.52 -54.72 -3.82
N ILE A 7 1.74 -53.73 -3.39
CA ILE A 7 0.78 -53.82 -2.28
C ILE A 7 -0.36 -54.76 -2.68
N ILE A 8 -1.02 -54.54 -3.82
CA ILE A 8 -2.18 -55.34 -4.29
C ILE A 8 -1.84 -56.84 -4.49
N LYS A 9 -0.57 -57.17 -4.76
CA LYS A 9 -0.09 -58.56 -4.89
C LYS A 9 0.11 -59.28 -3.54
N ARG A 10 -0.01 -58.59 -2.41
CA ARG A 10 0.05 -59.19 -1.07
C ARG A 10 -1.33 -59.70 -0.67
N SER A 11 -1.41 -60.92 -0.14
CA SER A 11 -2.67 -61.56 0.26
C SER A 11 -3.27 -60.98 1.56
N ASN A 12 -2.48 -60.29 2.38
CA ASN A 12 -2.88 -59.78 3.70
C ASN A 12 -2.75 -58.25 3.77
N LEU A 13 -3.60 -57.54 3.02
CA LEU A 13 -3.68 -56.08 3.10
C LEU A 13 -4.38 -55.62 4.37
N THR A 14 -3.82 -54.61 5.03
CA THR A 14 -4.49 -53.92 6.16
C THR A 14 -5.70 -53.12 5.68
N PRO A 15 -6.66 -52.77 6.58
CA PRO A 15 -7.76 -51.87 6.24
C PRO A 15 -7.32 -50.55 5.60
N LEU A 16 -6.24 -49.93 6.10
CA LEU A 16 -5.66 -48.72 5.55
C LEU A 16 -5.12 -48.94 4.13
N GLU A 17 -4.30 -49.98 3.91
CA GLU A 17 -3.73 -50.26 2.58
C GLU A 17 -4.83 -50.52 1.52
N ARG A 18 -5.92 -51.19 1.92
CA ARG A 18 -7.10 -51.40 1.05
C ARG A 18 -7.75 -50.08 0.67
N MET A 19 -8.04 -49.23 1.66
CA MET A 19 -8.68 -47.94 1.42
C MET A 19 -7.78 -46.99 0.63
N THR A 20 -6.48 -46.94 0.93
CA THR A 20 -5.49 -46.19 0.14
C THR A 20 -5.51 -46.63 -1.33
N ALA A 21 -5.55 -47.93 -1.63
CA ALA A 21 -5.62 -48.40 -3.01
C ALA A 21 -6.91 -47.96 -3.73
N LEU A 22 -8.06 -47.98 -3.03
CA LEU A 22 -9.33 -47.50 -3.56
C LEU A 22 -9.35 -45.98 -3.79
N VAL A 23 -8.76 -45.21 -2.86
CA VAL A 23 -8.61 -43.76 -2.97
C VAL A 23 -7.75 -43.40 -4.17
N HIS A 24 -6.55 -43.98 -4.29
CA HIS A 24 -5.67 -43.73 -5.44
C HIS A 24 -6.33 -44.12 -6.77
N ASN A 25 -7.16 -45.18 -6.77
CA ASN A 25 -7.90 -45.57 -7.97
C ASN A 25 -8.93 -44.51 -8.36
N THR A 26 -9.63 -43.98 -7.37
CA THR A 26 -10.62 -42.92 -7.55
C THR A 26 -9.95 -41.65 -8.09
N GLU A 27 -8.86 -41.21 -7.47
CA GLU A 27 -8.09 -40.04 -7.91
C GLU A 27 -7.53 -40.21 -9.33
N HIS A 28 -6.98 -41.39 -9.64
CA HIS A 28 -6.50 -41.68 -11.00
C HIS A 28 -7.62 -41.66 -12.03
N LYS A 29 -8.78 -42.23 -11.68
CA LYS A 29 -9.96 -42.27 -12.55
C LYS A 29 -10.53 -40.88 -12.78
N GLN A 30 -10.55 -40.01 -11.78
CA GLN A 30 -10.97 -38.62 -11.94
C GLN A 30 -10.04 -37.86 -12.90
N LYS A 31 -8.71 -38.05 -12.78
CA LYS A 31 -7.73 -37.37 -13.64
C LYS A 31 -7.68 -37.89 -15.08
N THR A 32 -7.86 -39.20 -15.28
CA THR A 32 -7.62 -39.85 -16.59
C THR A 32 -8.88 -40.39 -17.27
N GLY A 33 -10.01 -40.40 -16.57
CA GLY A 33 -11.25 -41.06 -17.00
C GLY A 33 -11.21 -42.60 -16.95
N LYS A 34 -10.08 -43.22 -16.56
CA LYS A 34 -9.89 -44.67 -16.55
C LYS A 34 -9.48 -45.21 -15.18
N SER A 35 -10.00 -46.38 -14.82
CA SER A 35 -9.60 -47.09 -13.61
C SER A 35 -8.17 -47.62 -13.75
N MET A 36 -7.35 -47.50 -12.70
CA MET A 36 -6.05 -48.16 -12.64
C MET A 36 -6.17 -49.61 -12.13
N LEU A 37 -7.25 -49.92 -11.43
CA LEU A 37 -7.57 -51.25 -10.92
C LEU A 37 -8.56 -51.95 -11.86
N SER A 38 -8.36 -53.26 -12.05
CA SER A 38 -9.32 -54.15 -12.70
C SER A 38 -10.52 -54.46 -11.80
N ASP A 39 -11.62 -54.92 -12.39
CA ASP A 39 -12.83 -55.31 -11.64
C ASP A 39 -12.56 -56.42 -10.62
N ALA A 40 -11.64 -57.34 -10.95
CA ALA A 40 -11.23 -58.42 -10.05
C ALA A 40 -10.45 -57.88 -8.82
N GLU A 41 -9.58 -56.90 -9.02
CA GLU A 41 -8.85 -56.24 -7.93
C GLU A 41 -9.81 -55.42 -7.05
N LEU A 42 -10.75 -54.68 -7.66
CA LEU A 42 -11.79 -53.95 -6.95
C LEU A 42 -12.66 -54.89 -6.10
N HIS A 43 -13.09 -56.03 -6.66
CA HIS A 43 -13.83 -57.04 -5.92
C HIS A 43 -13.01 -57.58 -4.74
N THR A 44 -11.71 -57.85 -4.93
CA THR A 44 -10.82 -58.37 -3.88
C THR A 44 -10.57 -57.37 -2.75
N LEU A 45 -10.53 -56.07 -3.08
CA LEU A 45 -10.37 -55.00 -2.09
C LEU A 45 -11.65 -54.73 -1.30
N THR A 46 -12.82 -55.06 -1.85
CA THR A 46 -14.15 -54.75 -1.28
C THR A 46 -14.94 -56.01 -0.92
N GLN A 47 -15.81 -56.49 -1.82
CA GLN A 47 -16.82 -57.55 -1.57
C GLN A 47 -16.21 -58.94 -1.33
N GLY A 48 -15.04 -59.22 -1.90
CA GLY A 48 -14.32 -60.48 -1.77
C GLY A 48 -13.49 -60.59 -0.49
N TRP A 49 -13.46 -59.56 0.35
CA TRP A 49 -12.73 -59.57 1.62
C TRP A 49 -13.62 -59.91 2.81
N ALA A 50 -13.19 -60.87 3.63
CA ALA A 50 -13.79 -61.19 4.91
C ALA A 50 -12.96 -60.57 6.04
N ALA A 51 -13.50 -59.55 6.70
CA ALA A 51 -12.84 -58.83 7.79
C ALA A 51 -12.71 -59.70 9.06
N ARG A 52 -11.60 -59.56 9.76
CA ARG A 52 -11.41 -60.14 11.11
C ARG A 52 -11.96 -59.18 12.17
N MET A 53 -12.10 -59.67 13.41
CA MET A 53 -12.56 -58.86 14.55
C MET A 53 -11.74 -57.56 14.66
N GLY A 54 -12.41 -56.41 14.64
CA GLY A 54 -11.79 -55.07 14.73
C GLY A 54 -11.41 -54.43 13.39
N GLU A 55 -11.04 -55.22 12.37
CA GLU A 55 -10.63 -54.69 11.05
C GLU A 55 -11.79 -54.00 10.31
N ALA A 56 -13.02 -54.45 10.52
CA ALA A 56 -14.21 -53.82 9.94
C ALA A 56 -14.43 -52.39 10.48
N ASN A 57 -14.18 -52.17 11.77
CA ASN A 57 -14.33 -50.84 12.39
C ASN A 57 -13.25 -49.88 11.88
N GLU A 58 -12.01 -50.36 11.76
CA GLU A 58 -10.90 -49.60 11.21
C GLU A 58 -11.12 -49.27 9.73
N TYR A 59 -11.56 -50.24 8.93
CA TYR A 59 -11.93 -50.02 7.52
C TYR A 59 -13.04 -48.97 7.39
N ASN A 60 -14.11 -49.08 8.19
CA ASN A 60 -15.22 -48.14 8.17
C ASN A 60 -14.77 -46.72 8.58
N ARG A 61 -13.83 -46.58 9.52
CA ARG A 61 -13.25 -45.29 9.88
C ARG A 61 -12.54 -44.63 8.69
N TYR A 62 -11.70 -45.37 7.97
CA TYR A 62 -11.03 -44.87 6.78
C TYR A 62 -11.99 -44.61 5.62
N LEU A 63 -13.00 -45.46 5.44
CA LEU A 63 -14.08 -45.22 4.48
C LEU A 63 -14.81 -43.91 4.77
N GLU A 64 -15.06 -43.61 6.04
CA GLU A 64 -15.71 -42.37 6.45
C GLU A 64 -14.82 -41.14 6.21
N ILE A 65 -13.52 -41.21 6.47
CA ILE A 65 -12.57 -40.14 6.12
C ILE A 65 -12.62 -39.86 4.60
N ALA A 66 -12.60 -40.90 3.76
CA ALA A 66 -12.66 -40.74 2.32
C ALA A 66 -14.01 -40.18 1.83
N ARG A 67 -15.12 -40.56 2.48
CA ARG A 67 -16.45 -40.01 2.18
C ARG A 67 -16.57 -38.55 2.59
N LEU A 68 -16.11 -38.20 3.79
CA LEU A 68 -16.09 -36.82 4.28
C LEU A 68 -15.26 -35.93 3.36
N GLU A 69 -14.09 -36.41 2.91
CA GLU A 69 -13.27 -35.69 1.93
C GLU A 69 -14.02 -35.49 0.61
N GLY A 70 -14.62 -36.54 0.05
CA GLY A 70 -15.39 -36.43 -1.19
C GLY A 70 -16.58 -35.46 -1.09
N SER A 71 -17.32 -35.47 0.02
CA SER A 71 -18.40 -34.50 0.29
C SER A 71 -17.86 -33.09 0.46
N MET A 72 -16.79 -32.91 1.24
CA MET A 72 -16.13 -31.63 1.46
C MET A 72 -15.63 -31.02 0.17
N ARG A 73 -15.09 -31.83 -0.74
CA ARG A 73 -14.64 -31.41 -2.06
C ARG A 73 -15.78 -30.84 -2.90
N MET A 74 -16.92 -31.54 -2.95
CA MET A 74 -18.11 -31.04 -3.66
C MET A 74 -18.59 -29.71 -3.07
N ASP A 75 -18.65 -29.62 -1.74
CA ASP A 75 -19.06 -28.39 -1.06
C ASP A 75 -18.06 -27.24 -1.30
N ALA A 76 -16.76 -27.52 -1.31
CA ALA A 76 -15.72 -26.54 -1.60
C ALA A 76 -15.84 -26.01 -3.03
N THR A 77 -16.06 -26.89 -4.01
CA THR A 77 -16.28 -26.50 -5.42
C THR A 77 -17.54 -25.64 -5.57
N MET A 78 -18.65 -26.05 -4.95
CA MET A 78 -19.88 -25.26 -4.96
C MET A 78 -19.72 -23.91 -4.25
N PHE A 79 -18.95 -23.89 -3.16
CA PHE A 79 -18.60 -22.67 -2.44
C PHE A 79 -17.78 -21.74 -3.34
N SER A 80 -16.72 -22.25 -3.99
CA SER A 80 -15.85 -21.50 -4.91
C SER A 80 -16.66 -20.81 -6.00
N TYR A 81 -17.50 -21.56 -6.72
CA TYR A 81 -18.34 -20.99 -7.78
C TYR A 81 -19.29 -19.90 -7.28
N ARG A 82 -19.83 -20.04 -6.06
CA ARG A 82 -20.69 -19.02 -5.47
C ARG A 82 -19.91 -17.74 -5.14
N VAL A 83 -18.71 -17.87 -4.57
CA VAL A 83 -17.92 -16.72 -4.15
C VAL A 83 -17.25 -16.02 -5.34
N GLU A 84 -16.80 -16.77 -6.35
CA GLU A 84 -16.32 -16.23 -7.63
C GLU A 84 -17.45 -15.47 -8.35
N LEU A 85 -18.64 -16.07 -8.46
CA LEU A 85 -19.78 -15.38 -9.05
C LEU A 85 -20.14 -14.09 -8.30
N SER A 86 -19.98 -14.07 -6.98
CA SER A 86 -20.14 -12.86 -6.18
C SER A 86 -19.08 -11.80 -6.52
N ALA A 87 -17.80 -12.19 -6.59
CA ALA A 87 -16.71 -11.30 -6.98
C ALA A 87 -16.95 -10.69 -8.37
N VAL A 88 -17.23 -11.52 -9.37
CA VAL A 88 -17.50 -11.08 -10.76
C VAL A 88 -18.72 -10.16 -10.85
N ARG A 89 -19.78 -10.42 -10.07
CA ARG A 89 -20.95 -9.52 -10.03
C ARG A 89 -20.56 -8.15 -9.47
N ASN A 90 -19.81 -8.10 -8.38
CA ASN A 90 -19.36 -6.85 -7.79
C ASN A 90 -18.40 -6.09 -8.71
N GLN A 91 -17.49 -6.80 -9.40
CA GLN A 91 -16.65 -6.20 -10.45
C GLN A 91 -17.49 -5.55 -11.55
N ARG A 92 -18.57 -6.21 -12.02
CA ARG A 92 -19.45 -5.64 -13.07
C ARG A 92 -20.22 -4.42 -12.59
N VAL A 93 -20.73 -4.43 -11.36
CA VAL A 93 -21.39 -3.26 -10.78
C VAL A 93 -20.40 -2.11 -10.66
N LEU A 94 -19.18 -2.39 -10.18
CA LEU A 94 -18.11 -1.40 -10.09
C LEU A 94 -17.80 -0.82 -11.47
N ALA A 95 -17.55 -1.65 -12.47
CA ALA A 95 -17.28 -1.20 -13.84
C ALA A 95 -18.41 -0.32 -14.41
N TYR A 96 -19.67 -0.63 -14.09
CA TYR A 96 -20.81 0.20 -14.45
C TYR A 96 -20.78 1.56 -13.74
N CYS A 97 -20.49 1.59 -12.44
CA CYS A 97 -20.31 2.83 -11.69
C CYS A 97 -19.15 3.68 -12.22
N LEU A 98 -18.03 3.04 -12.58
CA LEU A 98 -16.86 3.70 -13.16
C LEU A 98 -17.18 4.33 -14.53
N ALA A 99 -18.00 3.65 -15.34
CA ALA A 99 -18.35 4.10 -16.69
C ALA A 99 -19.34 5.28 -16.75
N ASP A 100 -20.14 5.50 -15.70
CA ASP A 100 -21.23 6.50 -15.70
C ASP A 100 -21.16 7.50 -14.53
N MET A 101 -19.99 8.11 -14.34
CA MET A 101 -19.75 9.16 -13.31
C MET A 101 -20.76 10.32 -13.35
N LYS A 102 -21.22 10.71 -14.54
CA LYS A 102 -22.19 11.81 -14.69
C LYS A 102 -23.58 11.44 -14.13
N ARG A 103 -23.93 10.15 -14.09
CA ARG A 103 -25.15 9.67 -13.43
C ARG A 103 -24.97 9.41 -11.94
N MET A 104 -23.76 9.15 -11.44
CA MET A 104 -23.50 9.10 -9.98
C MET A 104 -23.86 10.42 -9.26
N LYS A 105 -23.86 11.57 -9.95
CA LYS A 105 -24.41 12.84 -9.43
C LYS A 105 -25.92 12.78 -9.10
N GLY A 106 -26.64 11.84 -9.70
CA GLY A 106 -28.10 11.69 -9.56
C GLY A 106 -28.54 10.35 -8.95
N ILE A 107 -27.62 9.40 -8.73
CA ILE A 107 -27.93 8.21 -7.94
C ILE A 107 -27.95 8.67 -6.48
N HIS A 108 -29.14 8.82 -5.91
CA HIS A 108 -29.27 9.01 -4.47
C HIS A 108 -28.55 7.86 -3.77
N ASN A 109 -27.77 8.19 -2.73
CA ASN A 109 -27.11 7.21 -1.86
C ASN A 109 -28.04 5.99 -1.68
N ASP A 110 -29.30 6.23 -1.30
CA ASP A 110 -30.36 5.25 -1.08
C ASP A 110 -30.50 4.10 -2.11
N GLU A 111 -30.20 4.30 -3.40
CA GLU A 111 -30.34 3.24 -4.44
C GLU A 111 -29.09 2.35 -4.56
N MET A 112 -27.88 2.88 -4.35
CA MET A 112 -26.64 2.06 -4.30
C MET A 112 -26.38 1.45 -2.92
N MET A 113 -27.09 1.93 -1.89
CA MET A 113 -26.70 1.82 -0.48
C MET A 113 -27.59 0.92 0.38
N GLN A 114 -28.43 0.09 -0.23
CA GLN A 114 -29.29 -0.81 0.54
C GLN A 114 -28.48 -1.67 1.52
N GLY A 115 -28.65 -1.41 2.81
CA GLY A 115 -28.02 -2.18 3.90
C GLY A 115 -26.79 -1.54 4.56
N ILE A 116 -26.36 -0.36 4.13
CA ILE A 116 -25.33 0.43 4.82
C ILE A 116 -25.96 1.69 5.42
N THR A 117 -25.74 1.92 6.71
CA THR A 117 -26.18 3.16 7.36
C THR A 117 -25.20 4.30 7.09
N GLU A 118 -25.68 5.54 7.17
CA GLU A 118 -24.82 6.72 7.05
C GLU A 118 -23.66 6.71 8.06
N GLU A 119 -23.93 6.27 9.30
CA GLU A 119 -22.90 6.15 10.35
C GLU A 119 -21.84 5.09 9.99
N GLU A 120 -22.25 3.94 9.44
CA GLU A 120 -21.32 2.91 8.96
C GLU A 120 -20.43 3.46 7.84
N GLY A 121 -21.02 4.18 6.89
CA GLY A 121 -20.31 4.79 5.78
C GLY A 121 -19.29 5.85 6.21
N ILE A 122 -19.70 6.78 7.08
CA ILE A 122 -18.80 7.81 7.63
C ILE A 122 -17.65 7.16 8.39
N ARG A 123 -17.94 6.17 9.24
CA ARG A 123 -16.91 5.46 10.01
C ARG A 123 -15.91 4.77 9.09
N PHE A 124 -16.39 4.12 8.03
CA PHE A 124 -15.51 3.50 7.04
C PHE A 124 -14.67 4.55 6.30
N ALA A 125 -15.30 5.60 5.74
CA ALA A 125 -14.61 6.67 5.03
C ALA A 125 -13.51 7.33 5.89
N THR A 126 -13.85 7.73 7.12
CA THR A 126 -12.93 8.43 8.04
C THR A 126 -11.82 7.54 8.60
N ALA A 127 -12.00 6.23 8.61
CA ALA A 127 -10.93 5.28 8.94
C ALA A 127 -9.92 5.12 7.78
N HIS A 128 -10.29 5.52 6.56
CA HIS A 128 -9.53 5.30 5.34
C HIS A 128 -8.97 6.60 4.75
N THR A 129 -9.26 7.74 5.37
CA THR A 129 -8.83 9.06 4.91
C THR A 129 -8.11 9.87 5.97
N TYR A 130 -7.32 10.84 5.51
CA TYR A 130 -6.52 11.71 6.37
C TYR A 130 -6.18 13.03 5.66
N LEU A 131 -5.59 13.96 6.44
CA LEU A 131 -4.85 15.09 5.90
C LEU A 131 -3.38 14.98 6.30
N GLU A 132 -2.44 15.28 5.39
CA GLU A 132 -1.02 15.33 5.74
C GLU A 132 -0.77 16.52 6.69
N TYR A 133 -0.24 16.25 7.89
CA TYR A 133 -0.15 17.25 8.95
C TYR A 133 0.70 18.46 8.54
N HIS A 134 1.87 18.20 7.94
CA HIS A 134 2.79 19.25 7.53
C HIS A 134 2.23 20.14 6.44
N TYR A 135 1.48 19.57 5.49
CA TYR A 135 0.77 20.36 4.48
C TYR A 135 -0.30 21.25 5.13
N VAL A 136 -1.10 20.69 6.05
CA VAL A 136 -2.11 21.47 6.80
C VAL A 136 -1.46 22.59 7.59
N LEU A 137 -0.33 22.32 8.28
CA LEU A 137 0.41 23.34 9.04
C LEU A 137 0.91 24.46 8.13
N HIS A 138 1.47 24.11 6.97
CA HIS A 138 1.94 25.08 5.98
C HIS A 138 0.81 25.99 5.48
N THR A 139 -0.27 25.40 4.96
CA THR A 139 -1.40 26.17 4.42
C THR A 139 -2.07 27.00 5.51
N PHE A 140 -2.23 26.46 6.73
CA PHE A 140 -2.77 27.20 7.87
C PHE A 140 -1.88 28.39 8.24
N THR A 141 -0.56 28.22 8.24
CA THR A 141 0.41 29.30 8.50
C THR A 141 0.32 30.37 7.43
N LEU A 142 0.31 29.97 6.16
CA LEU A 142 0.24 30.89 5.02
C LEU A 142 -1.03 31.74 5.08
N GLU A 143 -2.19 31.13 5.35
CA GLU A 143 -3.47 31.84 5.41
C GLU A 143 -3.60 32.84 6.57
N ASN A 144 -2.82 32.67 7.64
CA ASN A 144 -2.77 33.64 8.73
C ASN A 144 -1.91 34.87 8.40
N LEU A 145 -1.18 34.87 7.28
CA LEU A 145 -0.35 35.99 6.86
C LEU A 145 -1.16 37.05 6.08
N PRO A 146 -0.77 38.34 6.18
CA PRO A 146 -1.33 39.39 5.34
C PRO A 146 -1.21 39.04 3.84
N LEU A 147 -2.19 39.44 3.04
CA LEU A 147 -2.21 39.16 1.58
C LEU A 147 -0.91 39.61 0.90
N GLU A 148 -0.41 40.81 1.22
CA GLU A 148 0.83 41.33 0.64
C GLU A 148 2.05 40.44 0.93
N VAL A 149 2.11 39.83 2.11
CA VAL A 149 3.21 38.91 2.47
C VAL A 149 3.07 37.60 1.71
N ARG A 150 1.85 37.09 1.53
CA ARG A 150 1.60 35.89 0.73
C ARG A 150 1.98 36.08 -0.73
N GLU A 151 1.65 37.24 -1.30
CA GLU A 151 2.05 37.62 -2.66
C GLU A 151 3.57 37.67 -2.80
N ASP A 152 4.27 38.33 -1.87
CA ASP A 152 5.74 38.38 -1.86
C ASP A 152 6.36 36.97 -1.71
N LEU A 153 5.81 36.11 -0.85
CA LEU A 153 6.29 34.73 -0.68
C LEU A 153 6.11 33.89 -1.96
N ALA A 154 5.03 34.08 -2.72
CA ALA A 154 4.82 33.41 -4.00
C ALA A 154 5.74 33.93 -5.12
N LEU A 155 6.35 35.11 -4.96
CA LEU A 155 7.39 35.60 -5.86
C LEU A 155 8.75 34.93 -5.61
N LEU A 156 9.04 34.50 -4.37
CA LEU A 156 10.27 33.75 -4.06
C LEU A 156 10.26 32.38 -4.75
N ASP A 157 9.14 31.67 -4.63
CA ASP A 157 8.90 30.38 -5.27
C ASP A 157 7.40 30.21 -5.50
N ASP A 158 7.01 29.93 -6.75
CA ASP A 158 5.61 29.86 -7.17
C ASP A 158 4.86 28.67 -6.55
N SER A 159 5.60 27.68 -6.06
CA SER A 159 5.06 26.50 -5.39
C SER A 159 4.58 26.79 -3.97
N VAL A 160 4.99 27.91 -3.34
CA VAL A 160 4.65 28.22 -1.93
C VAL A 160 3.14 28.16 -1.66
N GLY A 161 2.30 28.53 -2.64
CA GLY A 161 0.84 28.48 -2.49
C GLY A 161 0.25 27.07 -2.40
N HIS A 162 0.95 26.05 -2.91
CA HIS A 162 0.42 24.68 -3.05
C HIS A 162 1.43 23.58 -2.68
N SER A 163 2.60 23.95 -2.16
CA SER A 163 3.67 23.06 -1.72
C SER A 163 4.32 23.63 -0.47
N LYS A 164 4.48 22.77 0.53
CA LYS A 164 5.18 23.11 1.79
C LYS A 164 6.70 23.13 1.66
N ARG A 165 7.22 22.53 0.58
CA ARG A 165 8.59 22.04 0.49
C ARG A 165 9.62 23.16 0.61
N TYR A 166 9.51 24.20 -0.22
CA TYR A 166 10.50 25.27 -0.27
C TYR A 166 10.70 25.94 1.09
N LEU A 167 9.60 26.33 1.76
CA LEU A 167 9.68 26.97 3.08
C LEU A 167 10.09 25.99 4.19
N GLU A 168 9.71 24.71 4.12
CA GLU A 168 10.19 23.70 5.08
C GLU A 168 11.71 23.51 5.00
N GLU A 169 12.28 23.49 3.80
CA GLU A 169 13.73 23.38 3.58
C GLU A 169 14.46 24.61 4.13
N GLN A 170 13.93 25.82 3.89
CA GLN A 170 14.47 27.07 4.43
C GLN A 170 14.42 27.11 5.97
N VAL A 171 13.30 26.64 6.56
CA VAL A 171 13.13 26.55 8.02
C VAL A 171 14.10 25.54 8.63
N LEU A 172 14.24 24.36 8.03
CA LEU A 172 15.18 23.33 8.49
C LEU A 172 16.61 23.87 8.48
N LEU A 173 17.01 24.53 7.38
CA LEU A 173 18.33 25.14 7.25
C LEU A 173 18.55 26.23 8.31
N TYR A 174 17.57 27.12 8.53
CA TYR A 174 17.60 28.14 9.57
C TYR A 174 17.77 27.55 10.97
N GLU A 175 16.94 26.56 11.33
CA GLU A 175 16.98 25.93 12.65
C GLU A 175 18.32 25.22 12.91
N MET A 176 18.94 24.64 11.87
CA MET A 176 20.27 24.03 11.96
C MET A 176 21.41 25.06 12.05
N LEU A 177 21.27 26.22 11.41
CA LEU A 177 22.29 27.29 11.35
C LEU A 177 22.17 28.35 12.43
N ARG A 178 21.05 28.44 13.16
CA ARG A 178 20.80 29.49 14.17
C ARG A 178 21.87 29.60 15.26
N SER A 179 22.65 28.53 15.49
CA SER A 179 23.78 28.52 16.44
C SER A 179 25.12 29.02 15.85
N GLY A 180 25.13 29.46 14.59
CA GLY A 180 26.28 30.04 13.89
C GLY A 180 27.20 29.04 13.18
N THR A 181 27.16 27.75 13.57
CA THR A 181 27.87 26.68 12.86
C THR A 181 27.05 25.40 12.87
N PHE A 182 27.19 24.56 11.85
CA PHE A 182 26.58 23.24 11.86
C PHE A 182 27.32 22.32 12.86
N SER A 183 26.59 21.74 13.81
CA SER A 183 27.10 20.59 14.55
C SER A 183 27.33 19.41 13.59
N THR A 184 28.24 18.48 13.92
CA THR A 184 28.49 17.29 13.07
C THR A 184 27.19 16.52 12.77
N LYS A 185 26.32 16.37 13.78
CA LYS A 185 25.01 15.73 13.63
C LYS A 185 24.12 16.50 12.64
N ASN A 186 24.07 17.83 12.74
CA ASN A 186 23.27 18.64 11.81
C ASN A 186 23.81 18.58 10.37
N LYS A 187 25.14 18.51 10.20
CA LYS A 187 25.75 18.33 8.87
C LYS A 187 25.30 17.02 8.24
N ASP A 188 25.39 15.92 8.98
CA ASP A 188 24.98 14.61 8.47
C ASP A 188 23.50 14.59 8.09
N THR A 189 22.62 15.12 8.95
CA THR A 189 21.18 15.23 8.64
C THR A 189 20.93 16.10 7.40
N LEU A 190 21.61 17.23 7.26
CA LEU A 190 21.45 18.13 6.12
C LEU A 190 21.92 17.47 4.82
N VAL A 191 23.07 16.80 4.85
CA VAL A 191 23.59 16.03 3.72
C VAL A 191 22.59 14.95 3.31
N ASP A 192 22.08 14.17 4.25
CA ASP A 192 21.09 13.13 3.94
C ASP A 192 19.79 13.71 3.39
N THR A 193 19.38 14.89 3.88
CA THR A 193 18.19 15.59 3.37
C THR A 193 18.40 16.05 1.92
N ILE A 194 19.53 16.70 1.61
CA ILE A 194 19.88 17.12 0.24
C ILE A 194 20.01 15.90 -0.68
N ILE A 195 20.66 14.84 -0.23
CA ILE A 195 20.82 13.60 -1.00
C ILE A 195 19.46 12.95 -1.29
N SER A 196 18.51 12.97 -0.34
CA SER A 196 17.16 12.46 -0.58
C SER A 196 16.37 13.23 -1.64
N ARG A 197 16.80 14.47 -1.95
CA ARG A 197 16.29 15.26 -3.08
C ARG A 197 17.03 14.96 -4.37
N LEU A 198 18.35 14.80 -4.29
CA LEU A 198 19.21 14.55 -5.44
C LEU A 198 19.08 13.12 -5.99
N TYR A 199 18.86 12.13 -5.13
CA TYR A 199 18.83 10.72 -5.50
C TYR A 199 17.61 10.01 -4.91
N PHE A 200 16.92 9.22 -5.74
CA PHE A 200 15.77 8.45 -5.33
C PHE A 200 15.83 7.02 -5.91
N GLU A 201 16.02 6.02 -5.04
CA GLU A 201 16.18 4.60 -5.41
C GLU A 201 14.90 4.07 -6.08
N GLY A 202 13.74 4.60 -5.70
CA GLY A 202 12.47 4.23 -6.34
C GLY A 202 12.41 4.50 -7.85
N ILE A 203 12.94 5.64 -8.31
CA ILE A 203 13.00 5.96 -9.75
C ILE A 203 13.92 5.00 -10.48
N LYS A 204 15.09 4.71 -9.90
CA LYS A 204 16.02 3.72 -10.44
C LYS A 204 15.38 2.33 -10.57
N LYS A 205 14.68 1.86 -9.53
CA LYS A 205 13.97 0.57 -9.54
C LYS A 205 12.93 0.49 -10.66
N ILE A 206 12.17 1.55 -10.88
CA ILE A 206 11.13 1.61 -11.93
C ILE A 206 11.76 1.54 -13.32
N ARG A 207 12.87 2.24 -13.52
CA ARG A 207 13.57 2.29 -14.81
C ARG A 207 14.42 1.05 -15.09
N GLY A 208 14.61 0.17 -14.10
CA GLY A 208 15.54 -0.97 -14.21
C GLY A 208 16.98 -0.54 -14.46
N GLY A 209 17.32 0.68 -14.02
CA GLY A 209 18.52 1.41 -14.41
C GLY A 209 19.72 1.25 -13.47
N THR A 210 20.77 1.99 -13.79
CA THR A 210 21.99 2.15 -12.99
C THR A 210 21.79 3.14 -11.84
N GLU A 211 22.80 3.34 -10.99
CA GLU A 211 22.75 4.40 -9.94
C GLU A 211 22.53 5.78 -10.56
N ARG A 212 23.08 6.06 -11.75
CA ARG A 212 22.85 7.31 -12.50
C ARG A 212 21.35 7.59 -12.71
N ASP A 213 20.55 6.57 -13.01
CA ASP A 213 19.13 6.73 -13.34
C ASP A 213 18.27 7.19 -12.15
N GLY A 214 18.78 7.08 -10.92
CA GLY A 214 18.13 7.58 -9.71
C GLY A 214 18.38 9.06 -9.41
N PHE A 215 19.28 9.74 -10.14
CA PHE A 215 19.61 11.15 -9.90
C PHE A 215 18.59 12.11 -10.54
N MET A 216 18.17 13.11 -9.76
CA MET A 216 17.22 14.17 -10.14
C MET A 216 17.91 15.54 -10.01
N VAL A 217 18.73 15.89 -11.00
CA VAL A 217 19.57 17.11 -10.97
C VAL A 217 18.81 18.40 -11.31
N GLY A 218 17.65 18.30 -11.98
CA GLY A 218 16.85 19.46 -12.42
C GLY A 218 15.98 20.11 -11.33
N ASP A 219 16.25 19.82 -10.05
CA ASP A 219 15.48 20.28 -8.90
C ASP A 219 16.39 21.11 -7.96
N PHE A 220 15.83 21.68 -6.90
CA PHE A 220 16.53 22.56 -5.97
C PHE A 220 16.37 22.09 -4.52
N TYR A 221 17.28 22.50 -3.65
CA TYR A 221 17.13 22.40 -2.20
C TYR A 221 17.33 23.78 -1.58
N ALA A 222 16.28 24.38 -1.03
CA ALA A 222 16.29 25.80 -0.66
C ALA A 222 16.76 26.66 -1.86
N GLU A 223 17.95 27.27 -1.78
CA GLU A 223 18.55 28.08 -2.87
C GLU A 223 19.60 27.32 -3.70
N LEU A 224 19.88 26.04 -3.39
CA LEU A 224 20.92 25.24 -4.06
C LEU A 224 20.33 24.45 -5.24
N PRO A 225 20.71 24.71 -6.50
CA PRO A 225 20.40 23.82 -7.61
C PRO A 225 21.09 22.48 -7.41
N LEU A 226 20.36 21.37 -7.56
CA LEU A 226 20.91 20.03 -7.31
C LEU A 226 21.94 19.62 -8.38
N ALA A 227 21.87 20.19 -9.59
CA ALA A 227 22.91 20.05 -10.60
C ALA A 227 24.29 20.53 -10.11
N GLU A 228 24.33 21.61 -9.31
CA GLU A 228 25.58 22.15 -8.76
C GLU A 228 26.26 21.19 -7.78
N VAL A 229 25.50 20.31 -7.14
CA VAL A 229 26.07 19.22 -6.34
C VAL A 229 26.90 18.27 -7.21
N MET A 230 26.41 17.95 -8.41
CA MET A 230 27.13 17.08 -9.33
C MET A 230 28.30 17.80 -10.01
N HIS A 231 28.19 19.10 -10.29
CA HIS A 231 29.34 19.92 -10.68
C HIS A 231 30.43 19.90 -9.63
N ARG A 232 30.06 20.02 -8.35
CA ARG A 232 31.01 19.96 -7.24
C ARG A 232 31.70 18.59 -7.15
N VAL A 233 30.94 17.50 -7.31
CA VAL A 233 31.50 16.14 -7.37
C VAL A 233 32.53 16.01 -8.50
N ALA A 234 32.21 16.48 -9.70
CA ALA A 234 33.12 16.43 -10.83
C ALA A 234 34.38 17.28 -10.60
N HIS A 235 34.24 18.48 -10.03
CA HIS A 235 35.36 19.32 -9.64
C HIS A 235 36.29 18.62 -8.64
N ASP A 236 35.71 18.07 -7.56
CA ASP A 236 36.47 17.40 -6.50
C ASP A 236 37.15 16.10 -7.00
N ALA A 237 36.57 15.46 -8.03
CA ALA A 237 37.14 14.31 -8.73
C ALA A 237 38.15 14.68 -9.86
N GLY A 238 38.30 15.97 -10.18
CA GLY A 238 39.17 16.43 -11.28
C GLY A 238 38.64 16.11 -12.69
N ILE A 239 37.34 15.87 -12.83
CA ILE A 239 36.67 15.59 -14.10
C ILE A 239 36.47 16.89 -14.87
N VAL A 240 37.00 16.96 -16.09
CA VAL A 240 36.92 18.16 -16.94
C VAL A 240 35.59 18.16 -17.72
N TRP A 241 34.60 18.87 -17.19
CA TRP A 241 33.31 19.07 -17.86
C TRP A 241 33.35 20.31 -18.76
N LYS A 242 33.18 20.11 -20.08
CA LYS A 242 33.23 21.20 -21.09
C LYS A 242 31.91 21.43 -21.80
N ASP A 243 31.07 20.42 -21.86
CA ASP A 243 29.79 20.44 -22.54
C ASP A 243 28.73 20.77 -21.50
N LYS A 244 27.75 21.64 -21.75
CA LYS A 244 26.64 21.91 -20.81
C LYS A 244 25.61 20.76 -20.77
N ASP A 245 26.09 19.53 -20.85
CA ASP A 245 25.30 18.31 -20.92
C ASP A 245 25.41 17.59 -19.57
N GLU A 246 24.31 17.64 -18.81
CA GLU A 246 24.19 17.04 -17.49
C GLU A 246 24.16 15.50 -17.57
N GLU A 247 23.66 14.92 -18.66
CA GLU A 247 23.62 13.47 -18.83
C GLU A 247 25.03 12.91 -18.97
N LYS A 248 25.84 13.55 -19.81
CA LYS A 248 27.24 13.20 -19.99
C LYS A 248 28.06 13.39 -18.71
N LEU A 249 27.77 14.44 -17.93
CA LEU A 249 28.40 14.64 -16.62
C LEU A 249 28.16 13.45 -15.69
N LEU A 250 26.91 12.99 -15.61
CA LEU A 250 26.57 11.85 -14.76
C LEU A 250 27.26 10.57 -15.23
N ASP A 251 27.42 10.35 -16.54
CA ASP A 251 28.18 9.22 -17.09
C ASP A 251 29.67 9.27 -16.70
N ASP A 252 30.31 10.44 -16.81
CA ASP A 252 31.71 10.62 -16.44
C ASP A 252 31.92 10.40 -14.93
N ILE A 253 30.99 10.87 -14.09
CA ILE A 253 31.02 10.64 -12.64
C ILE A 253 30.78 9.16 -12.31
N GLU A 254 29.87 8.49 -13.01
CA GLU A 254 29.62 7.06 -12.83
C GLU A 254 30.87 6.22 -13.18
N ALA A 255 31.54 6.55 -14.28
CA ALA A 255 32.79 5.91 -14.68
C ALA A 255 33.89 6.09 -13.62
N TYR A 256 34.03 7.31 -13.10
CA TYR A 256 34.98 7.61 -12.02
C TYR A 256 34.65 6.84 -10.73
N ALA A 257 33.37 6.78 -10.34
CA ALA A 257 32.91 6.05 -9.16
C ALA A 257 33.25 4.55 -9.26
N LYS A 258 33.03 3.95 -10.45
CA LYS A 258 33.40 2.56 -10.75
C LYS A 258 34.91 2.33 -10.67
N GLU A 259 35.74 3.25 -11.17
CA GLU A 259 37.20 3.16 -11.07
C GLU A 259 37.69 3.16 -9.61
N LYS A 260 37.01 3.94 -8.74
CA LYS A 260 37.36 4.09 -7.32
C LYS A 260 36.68 3.08 -6.39
N ASP A 261 35.88 2.16 -6.92
CA ASP A 261 35.09 1.19 -6.15
C ASP A 261 34.18 1.85 -5.09
N VAL A 262 33.53 2.94 -5.47
CA VAL A 262 32.56 3.69 -4.65
C VAL A 262 31.29 3.99 -5.43
N THR A 263 30.25 4.43 -4.75
CA THR A 263 28.97 4.80 -5.38
C THR A 263 28.92 6.31 -5.67
N MET A 264 28.17 6.71 -6.70
CA MET A 264 27.95 8.13 -7.01
C MET A 264 27.31 8.88 -5.84
N VAL A 265 26.35 8.24 -5.15
CA VAL A 265 25.73 8.83 -3.95
C VAL A 265 26.76 9.05 -2.84
N SER A 266 27.74 8.16 -2.70
CA SER A 266 28.81 8.31 -1.72
C SER A 266 29.74 9.47 -2.07
N LEU A 267 30.04 9.66 -3.36
CA LEU A 267 30.80 10.83 -3.83
C LEU A 267 30.05 12.13 -3.58
N ALA A 268 28.75 12.17 -3.88
CA ALA A 268 27.89 13.34 -3.62
C ALA A 268 27.83 13.68 -2.12
N ARG A 269 27.65 12.67 -1.25
CA ARG A 269 27.69 12.85 0.21
C ARG A 269 29.00 13.46 0.69
N ASN A 270 30.13 12.95 0.22
CA ASN A 270 31.44 13.44 0.63
C ASN A 270 31.69 14.86 0.14
N SER A 271 31.31 15.16 -1.11
CA SER A 271 31.45 16.50 -1.69
C SER A 271 30.59 17.51 -0.95
N LEU A 272 29.33 17.18 -0.64
CA LEU A 272 28.44 18.02 0.17
C LEU A 272 28.99 18.26 1.57
N ARG A 273 29.53 17.23 2.25
CA ARG A 273 30.13 17.39 3.58
C ARG A 273 31.28 18.39 3.56
N SER A 274 32.21 18.25 2.61
CA SER A 274 33.33 19.20 2.46
C SER A 274 32.83 20.60 2.11
N TRP A 275 31.85 20.70 1.22
CA TRP A 275 31.35 21.99 0.77
C TRP A 275 30.59 22.74 1.86
N LEU A 276 29.89 22.05 2.75
CA LEU A 276 29.28 22.65 3.94
C LEU A 276 30.35 23.32 4.83
N ASP A 277 31.54 22.74 4.95
CA ASP A 277 32.67 23.33 5.67
C ASP A 277 33.26 24.53 4.95
N ASP A 278 33.28 24.48 3.61
CA ASP A 278 33.78 25.55 2.76
C ASP A 278 32.79 26.72 2.58
N GLY A 279 31.59 26.62 3.15
CA GLY A 279 30.59 27.68 3.16
C GLY A 279 29.51 27.58 2.08
N LEU A 280 29.05 26.37 1.75
CA LEU A 280 27.91 26.13 0.83
C LEU A 280 26.75 27.12 1.05
N PHE A 281 26.22 27.21 2.28
CA PHE A 281 25.08 28.08 2.62
C PHE A 281 25.47 29.43 3.25
N THR A 282 26.77 29.75 3.34
CA THR A 282 27.24 31.02 3.93
C THR A 282 27.98 31.91 2.93
N ARG A 283 28.43 31.35 1.81
CA ARG A 283 29.19 32.05 0.77
C ARG A 283 28.60 31.84 -0.62
N ASP A 284 28.28 30.59 -0.98
CA ASP A 284 28.00 30.23 -2.36
C ASP A 284 26.50 30.31 -2.70
N PHE A 285 25.65 29.75 -1.84
CA PHE A 285 24.18 29.73 -1.99
C PHE A 285 23.52 30.24 -0.71
N ALA A 286 23.50 31.57 -0.54
CA ALA A 286 22.95 32.21 0.66
C ALA A 286 21.43 31.97 0.77
N PRO A 287 20.93 31.43 1.90
CA PRO A 287 19.51 31.16 2.10
C PRO A 287 18.71 32.45 2.33
N ILE A 288 17.39 32.39 2.15
CA ILE A 288 16.54 33.59 2.21
C ILE A 288 16.57 34.29 3.56
N PHE A 289 16.77 33.55 4.66
CA PHE A 289 16.86 34.12 6.00
C PHE A 289 18.11 34.97 6.24
N ASP A 290 19.07 34.95 5.31
CA ASP A 290 20.27 35.80 5.34
C ASP A 290 20.47 36.61 4.05
N SER A 291 19.39 36.82 3.30
CA SER A 291 19.40 37.59 2.06
C SER A 291 18.67 38.92 2.21
N ASP A 292 19.39 40.02 2.00
CA ASP A 292 18.82 41.39 1.91
C ASP A 292 18.29 41.71 0.50
N ARG A 293 18.30 40.72 -0.40
CA ARG A 293 17.80 40.87 -1.77
C ARG A 293 16.28 41.01 -1.79
N HIS A 294 15.82 41.56 -2.91
CA HIS A 294 14.41 41.68 -3.28
C HIS A 294 14.12 41.03 -4.63
N ASP A 295 15.16 40.82 -5.44
CA ASP A 295 15.01 40.35 -6.81
C ASP A 295 14.74 38.84 -6.86
N THR A 296 13.71 38.46 -7.60
CA THR A 296 13.38 37.06 -7.89
C THR A 296 13.27 36.85 -9.39
N TRP A 297 13.09 35.60 -9.82
CA TRP A 297 12.82 35.29 -11.22
C TRP A 297 11.48 35.87 -11.73
N ASN A 298 10.48 35.94 -10.84
CA ASN A 298 9.10 36.28 -11.21
C ASN A 298 8.84 37.80 -11.15
N SER A 299 9.37 38.47 -10.14
CA SER A 299 9.34 39.94 -9.94
C SER A 299 10.02 40.28 -8.62
N ASP A 300 10.39 41.54 -8.41
CA ASP A 300 10.91 41.99 -7.12
C ASP A 300 9.83 41.91 -6.02
N THR A 301 10.23 41.43 -4.83
CA THR A 301 9.42 41.45 -3.61
C THR A 301 9.42 42.85 -2.97
N LYS A 302 8.33 43.19 -2.29
CA LYS A 302 8.26 44.48 -1.56
C LYS A 302 9.13 44.47 -0.31
N LYS A 303 9.16 43.35 0.40
CA LYS A 303 10.04 43.11 1.57
C LYS A 303 11.28 42.34 1.17
N SER A 304 12.38 42.49 1.91
CA SER A 304 13.56 41.67 1.63
C SER A 304 13.29 40.20 1.92
N HIS A 305 14.05 39.30 1.30
CA HIS A 305 13.90 37.85 1.49
C HIS A 305 14.01 37.47 2.99
N LYS A 306 14.93 38.11 3.72
CA LYS A 306 15.13 37.92 5.16
C LYS A 306 13.96 38.40 6.00
N GLU A 307 13.36 39.54 5.65
CA GLU A 307 12.16 40.04 6.32
C GLU A 307 10.97 39.10 6.10
N LEU A 308 10.78 38.60 4.88
CA LEU A 308 9.72 37.65 4.54
C LEU A 308 9.87 36.35 5.33
N PHE A 309 11.07 35.79 5.37
CA PHE A 309 11.35 34.60 6.17
C PHE A 309 11.06 34.82 7.65
N ALA A 310 11.48 35.96 8.22
CA ALA A 310 11.24 36.26 9.62
C ALA A 310 9.74 36.35 9.95
N ILE A 311 8.94 36.95 9.06
CA ILE A 311 7.48 37.03 9.20
C ILE A 311 6.86 35.63 9.12
N TRP A 312 7.24 34.83 8.11
CA TRP A 312 6.79 33.45 7.95
C TRP A 312 7.10 32.60 9.18
N TYR A 313 8.37 32.58 9.61
CA TYR A 313 8.82 31.75 10.73
C TYR A 313 8.14 32.14 12.04
N ALA A 314 7.92 33.43 12.28
CA ALA A 314 7.17 33.89 13.45
C ALA A 314 5.72 33.39 13.47
N GLU A 315 5.05 33.36 12.31
CA GLU A 315 3.68 32.84 12.20
C GLU A 315 3.64 31.30 12.26
N LEU A 316 4.64 30.63 11.70
CA LEU A 316 4.80 29.17 11.79
C LEU A 316 4.93 28.73 13.26
N GLU A 317 5.71 29.44 14.07
CA GLU A 317 5.86 29.14 15.50
C GLU A 317 4.56 29.35 16.29
N LYS A 318 3.73 30.34 15.92
CA LYS A 318 2.39 30.49 16.51
C LYS A 318 1.49 29.33 16.11
N SER A 319 1.51 28.95 14.83
CA SER A 319 0.72 27.84 14.29
C SER A 319 1.12 26.52 14.94
N ARG A 320 2.41 26.21 15.07
CA ARG A 320 2.93 25.02 15.80
C ARG A 320 2.42 24.97 17.24
N LYS A 321 2.47 26.10 17.97
CA LYS A 321 1.93 26.18 19.34
C LYS A 321 0.42 25.97 19.38
N TYR A 322 -0.31 26.51 18.42
CA TYR A 322 -1.76 26.32 18.30
C TYR A 322 -2.12 24.83 18.09
N PHE A 323 -1.46 24.17 17.14
CA PHE A 323 -1.64 22.73 16.89
C PHE A 323 -1.24 21.88 18.10
N ALA A 324 -0.13 22.20 18.78
CA ALA A 324 0.24 21.54 20.03
C ALA A 324 -0.87 21.65 21.09
N GLY A 325 -1.54 22.81 21.15
CA GLY A 325 -2.76 23.02 21.95
C GLY A 325 -3.88 22.04 21.57
N LEU A 326 -4.20 21.91 20.28
CA LEU A 326 -5.24 21.00 19.78
C LEU A 326 -4.94 19.53 20.09
N PHE A 327 -3.68 19.11 19.97
CA PHE A 327 -3.24 17.75 20.29
C PHE A 327 -3.29 17.47 21.79
N SER A 328 -2.80 18.40 22.61
CA SER A 328 -2.81 18.25 24.07
C SER A 328 -4.24 18.18 24.64
N ALA A 329 -5.17 18.92 24.03
CA ALA A 329 -6.60 18.87 24.34
C ALA A 329 -7.34 17.66 23.70
N ARG A 330 -6.64 16.79 22.96
CA ARG A 330 -7.21 15.64 22.23
C ARG A 330 -8.33 16.01 21.24
N LYS A 331 -8.32 17.25 20.73
CA LYS A 331 -9.28 17.71 19.71
C LYS A 331 -8.93 17.17 18.33
N LEU A 332 -7.65 16.95 18.08
CA LEU A 332 -7.12 16.30 16.88
C LEU A 332 -6.13 15.21 17.30
N LYS A 333 -6.00 14.18 16.46
CA LYS A 333 -5.03 13.10 16.65
C LYS A 333 -4.04 13.09 15.50
N ARG A 334 -2.76 13.24 15.85
CA ARG A 334 -1.62 13.09 14.95
C ARG A 334 -1.05 11.67 15.06
N GLN A 335 -0.66 11.09 13.93
CA GLN A 335 -0.10 9.74 13.86
C GLN A 335 0.92 9.65 12.73
N ASP A 336 1.95 8.83 12.91
CA ASP A 336 2.89 8.46 11.84
C ASP A 336 2.28 7.36 10.96
N MET A 337 2.39 7.52 9.64
CA MET A 337 1.92 6.55 8.66
C MET A 337 3.03 6.20 7.68
N GLU A 338 3.27 4.90 7.51
CA GLU A 338 4.14 4.38 6.46
C GLU A 338 3.39 4.38 5.12
N MET A 339 4.04 4.91 4.08
CA MET A 339 3.53 4.99 2.73
C MET A 339 4.61 4.50 1.76
N THR A 340 4.23 3.65 0.81
CA THR A 340 5.17 3.19 -0.22
C THR A 340 5.00 4.02 -1.48
N VAL A 341 6.00 4.85 -1.77
CA VAL A 341 6.03 5.68 -2.98
C VAL A 341 7.11 5.14 -3.89
N LEU A 342 6.72 4.74 -5.11
CA LEU A 342 7.65 4.28 -6.15
C LEU A 342 8.63 3.18 -5.67
N GLY A 343 8.19 2.30 -4.76
CA GLY A 343 9.01 1.21 -4.22
C GLY A 343 9.96 1.58 -3.06
N GLU A 344 9.78 2.76 -2.46
CA GLU A 344 10.39 3.16 -1.19
C GLU A 344 9.33 3.43 -0.13
N THR A 345 9.57 2.94 1.09
CA THR A 345 8.72 3.25 2.25
C THR A 345 9.16 4.56 2.88
N LYS A 346 8.24 5.50 3.02
CA LYS A 346 8.41 6.79 3.70
C LYS A 346 7.44 6.87 4.87
N VAL A 347 7.85 7.54 5.94
CA VAL A 347 6.98 7.85 7.08
C VAL A 347 6.52 9.29 6.95
N ILE A 348 5.21 9.52 7.00
CA ILE A 348 4.60 10.85 7.01
C ILE A 348 3.76 11.05 8.27
N GLU A 349 3.70 12.29 8.78
CA GLU A 349 2.79 12.64 9.86
C GLU A 349 1.41 13.00 9.28
N ILE A 350 0.35 12.38 9.80
CA ILE A 350 -1.03 12.60 9.36
C ILE A 350 -1.92 13.09 10.50
N LEU A 351 -2.97 13.82 10.15
CA LEU A 351 -4.14 14.05 10.99
C LEU A 351 -5.18 12.97 10.66
N THR A 352 -5.54 12.15 11.65
CA THR A 352 -6.46 11.02 11.40
C THR A 352 -7.85 11.49 11.04
N GLY A 353 -8.47 10.81 10.07
CA GLY A 353 -9.78 11.17 9.55
C GLY A 353 -10.89 11.15 10.61
N GLU A 354 -10.89 10.17 11.51
CA GLU A 354 -11.81 10.09 12.65
C GLU A 354 -11.74 11.36 13.52
N SER A 355 -10.53 11.79 13.90
CA SER A 355 -10.36 12.98 14.74
C SER A 355 -10.76 14.27 14.03
N LEU A 356 -10.51 14.37 12.72
CA LEU A 356 -10.93 15.51 11.91
C LEU A 356 -12.45 15.59 11.81
N TYR A 357 -13.11 14.45 11.58
CA TYR A 357 -14.57 14.40 11.45
C TYR A 357 -15.29 14.72 12.79
N MET A 358 -14.75 14.23 13.90
CA MET A 358 -15.31 14.47 15.24
C MET A 358 -14.95 15.84 15.84
N CYS A 359 -13.99 16.55 15.25
CA CYS A 359 -13.56 17.87 15.74
C CYS A 359 -14.70 18.89 15.64
N THR A 360 -14.95 19.61 16.73
CA THR A 360 -16.00 20.63 16.86
C THR A 360 -15.49 22.06 16.73
N GLU A 361 -14.17 22.25 16.61
CA GLU A 361 -13.57 23.56 16.41
C GLU A 361 -13.98 24.12 15.04
N ASN A 362 -14.25 25.43 14.99
CA ASN A 362 -14.56 26.12 13.74
C ASN A 362 -13.27 26.42 12.95
N LEU A 363 -12.68 25.36 12.39
CA LEU A 363 -11.45 25.41 11.59
C LEU A 363 -11.77 25.12 10.13
N GLU A 364 -11.17 25.89 9.23
CA GLU A 364 -11.44 25.76 7.81
C GLU A 364 -11.06 24.38 7.26
N PHE A 365 -9.88 23.87 7.60
CA PHE A 365 -9.46 22.53 7.15
C PHE A 365 -10.36 21.41 7.70
N VAL A 366 -10.92 21.57 8.90
CA VAL A 366 -11.90 20.62 9.47
C VAL A 366 -13.20 20.66 8.68
N ARG A 367 -13.71 21.85 8.37
CA ARG A 367 -14.94 22.03 7.58
C ARG A 367 -14.77 21.47 6.17
N GLN A 368 -13.67 21.81 5.49
CA GLN A 368 -13.37 21.32 4.15
C GLN A 368 -13.20 19.79 4.14
N TYR A 369 -12.54 19.22 5.15
CA TYR A 369 -12.40 17.77 5.28
C TYR A 369 -13.75 17.06 5.42
N LYS A 370 -14.66 17.55 6.28
CA LYS A 370 -16.00 16.93 6.45
C LYS A 370 -16.79 16.94 5.14
N LYS A 371 -16.77 18.05 4.41
CA LYS A 371 -17.42 18.16 3.10
C LYS A 371 -16.82 17.19 2.08
N GLN A 372 -15.50 17.05 2.06
CA GLN A 372 -14.83 16.07 1.20
C GLN A 372 -15.19 14.63 1.57
N VAL A 373 -15.34 14.31 2.86
CA VAL A 373 -15.83 13.00 3.31
C VAL A 373 -17.22 12.73 2.75
N GLU A 374 -18.15 13.68 2.84
CA GLU A 374 -19.51 13.56 2.28
C GLU A 374 -19.49 13.29 0.77
N MET A 375 -18.59 13.96 0.02
CA MET A 375 -18.43 13.76 -1.43
C MET A 375 -17.91 12.37 -1.79
N ILE A 376 -17.06 11.75 -0.96
CA ILE A 376 -16.52 10.42 -1.22
C ILE A 376 -17.39 9.29 -0.65
N LEU A 377 -18.45 9.60 0.12
CA LEU A 377 -19.31 8.58 0.72
C LEU A 377 -19.82 7.55 -0.30
N PRO A 378 -20.37 7.92 -1.48
CA PRO A 378 -20.84 6.93 -2.45
C PRO A 378 -19.76 5.91 -2.86
N PHE A 379 -18.51 6.35 -2.97
CA PHE A 379 -17.37 5.52 -3.36
C PHE A 379 -16.92 4.61 -2.22
N SER A 380 -16.70 5.18 -1.03
CA SER A 380 -16.26 4.44 0.15
C SER A 380 -17.31 3.39 0.58
N ASN A 381 -18.58 3.73 0.46
CA ASN A 381 -19.66 2.83 0.79
C ASN A 381 -19.77 1.64 -0.16
N PHE A 382 -19.40 1.81 -1.42
CA PHE A 382 -19.36 0.69 -2.36
C PHE A 382 -18.31 -0.35 -1.94
N ALA A 383 -17.13 0.10 -1.51
CA ALA A 383 -16.11 -0.78 -0.95
C ALA A 383 -16.59 -1.48 0.34
N LEU A 384 -17.27 -0.73 1.22
CA LEU A 384 -17.87 -1.28 2.43
C LEU A 384 -18.98 -2.31 2.13
N PHE A 385 -19.77 -2.09 1.08
CA PHE A 385 -20.83 -3.02 0.66
C PHE A 385 -20.23 -4.39 0.30
N ILE A 386 -19.19 -4.37 -0.51
CA ILE A 386 -18.49 -5.59 -0.90
C ILE A 386 -17.86 -6.26 0.32
N GLU A 387 -17.22 -5.49 1.22
CA GLU A 387 -16.66 -6.04 2.46
C GLU A 387 -17.73 -6.76 3.30
N LYS A 388 -18.87 -6.11 3.52
CA LYS A 388 -19.96 -6.59 4.38
C LYS A 388 -20.71 -7.78 3.78
N TYR A 389 -20.98 -7.77 2.48
CA TYR A 389 -21.88 -8.73 1.84
C TYR A 389 -21.17 -9.76 0.95
N ALA A 390 -20.08 -9.40 0.30
CA ALA A 390 -19.30 -10.35 -0.49
C ALA A 390 -18.24 -11.06 0.38
N LYS A 391 -17.76 -10.43 1.46
CA LYS A 391 -16.86 -11.02 2.46
C LYS A 391 -15.61 -11.71 1.86
N PRO A 392 -14.82 -10.99 1.02
CA PRO A 392 -13.76 -11.60 0.22
C PRO A 392 -12.67 -12.30 1.05
N VAL A 393 -12.24 -11.67 2.16
CA VAL A 393 -11.23 -12.25 3.06
C VAL A 393 -11.74 -13.51 3.79
N GLU A 394 -13.00 -13.50 4.24
CA GLU A 394 -13.63 -14.68 4.88
C GLU A 394 -13.77 -15.85 3.90
N ASN A 395 -14.17 -15.57 2.66
CA ASN A 395 -14.31 -16.60 1.63
C ASN A 395 -12.97 -17.22 1.27
N TYR A 396 -11.93 -16.41 1.10
CA TYR A 396 -10.58 -16.90 0.87
C TYR A 396 -10.07 -17.76 2.03
N THR A 397 -10.24 -17.27 3.26
CA THR A 397 -9.91 -18.01 4.47
C THR A 397 -10.63 -19.35 4.51
N THR A 398 -11.92 -19.37 4.14
CA THR A 398 -12.74 -20.59 4.05
C THR A 398 -12.17 -21.59 3.05
N LEU A 399 -11.81 -21.16 1.84
CA LEU A 399 -11.18 -22.02 0.82
C LEU A 399 -9.83 -22.58 1.30
N CYS A 400 -9.01 -21.75 1.94
CA CYS A 400 -7.75 -22.19 2.55
C CYS A 400 -7.96 -23.23 3.65
N GLN A 401 -9.04 -23.14 4.42
CA GLN A 401 -9.38 -24.13 5.44
C GLN A 401 -9.87 -25.45 4.84
N PHE A 402 -10.66 -25.42 3.75
CA PHE A 402 -11.00 -26.63 3.00
C PHE A 402 -9.74 -27.36 2.53
N ARG A 403 -8.80 -26.62 1.94
CA ARG A 403 -7.49 -27.14 1.54
C ARG A 403 -6.72 -27.75 2.72
N ALA A 404 -6.70 -27.08 3.87
CA ALA A 404 -6.02 -27.57 5.07
C ALA A 404 -6.62 -28.88 5.61
N LEU A 405 -7.94 -29.03 5.55
CA LEU A 405 -8.62 -30.29 5.88
C LEU A 405 -8.34 -31.38 4.84
N GLY A 406 -8.36 -31.03 3.54
CA GLY A 406 -7.97 -31.92 2.45
C GLY A 406 -6.55 -32.46 2.59
N LYS A 407 -5.63 -31.62 3.09
CA LYS A 407 -4.26 -32.04 3.43
C LYS A 407 -4.24 -33.10 4.54
N LYS A 408 -5.05 -32.95 5.59
CA LYS A 408 -5.13 -33.97 6.65
C LYS A 408 -5.62 -35.31 6.11
N ALA A 409 -6.61 -35.30 5.22
CA ALA A 409 -7.07 -36.53 4.54
C ALA A 409 -6.00 -37.09 3.59
N SER A 410 -5.26 -36.21 2.89
CA SER A 410 -4.14 -36.58 2.01
C SER A 410 -3.06 -37.35 2.78
N ASP A 411 -2.70 -36.87 3.97
CA ASP A 411 -1.69 -37.48 4.85
C ASP A 411 -2.09 -38.89 5.31
N VAL A 412 -3.40 -39.17 5.47
CA VAL A 412 -3.89 -40.51 5.85
C VAL A 412 -3.70 -41.51 4.71
N PHE A 413 -4.00 -41.13 3.48
CA PHE A 413 -4.01 -42.05 2.34
C PHE A 413 -2.75 -42.00 1.47
N ASP A 414 -1.76 -41.16 1.80
CA ASP A 414 -0.61 -40.88 0.93
C ASP A 414 -1.07 -40.52 -0.50
N ALA A 415 -2.15 -39.76 -0.58
CA ALA A 415 -2.79 -39.32 -1.83
C ALA A 415 -2.80 -37.79 -1.88
N ASN A 416 -2.71 -37.20 -3.07
CA ASN A 416 -2.71 -35.74 -3.20
C ASN A 416 -4.13 -35.22 -3.49
N PHE A 417 -4.89 -34.93 -2.44
CA PHE A 417 -6.20 -34.26 -2.58
C PHE A 417 -6.07 -32.74 -2.67
N THR A 418 -4.93 -32.14 -2.30
CA THR A 418 -4.81 -30.68 -2.25
C THR A 418 -4.86 -30.04 -3.62
N GLU A 419 -4.46 -30.75 -4.68
CA GLU A 419 -4.38 -30.21 -6.05
C GLU A 419 -5.69 -29.58 -6.55
N GLU A 420 -6.85 -30.12 -6.18
CA GLU A 420 -8.14 -29.54 -6.57
C GLU A 420 -8.45 -28.29 -5.76
N TYR A 421 -8.23 -28.32 -4.45
CA TYR A 421 -8.40 -27.15 -3.58
C TYR A 421 -7.42 -26.02 -3.92
N ASP A 422 -6.17 -26.36 -4.31
CA ASP A 422 -5.17 -25.42 -4.79
C ASP A 422 -5.74 -24.60 -5.96
N LYS A 423 -6.34 -25.28 -6.95
CA LYS A 423 -6.97 -24.62 -8.11
C LYS A 423 -8.14 -23.71 -7.71
N LEU A 424 -8.96 -24.12 -6.74
CA LEU A 424 -10.07 -23.29 -6.25
C LEU A 424 -9.56 -22.03 -5.55
N VAL A 425 -8.51 -22.16 -4.73
CA VAL A 425 -7.87 -21.03 -4.04
C VAL A 425 -7.25 -20.08 -5.05
N GLU A 426 -6.41 -20.57 -5.97
CA GLU A 426 -5.75 -19.78 -7.01
C GLU A 426 -6.77 -19.04 -7.90
N SER A 427 -7.83 -19.73 -8.34
CA SER A 427 -8.88 -19.12 -9.15
C SER A 427 -9.61 -17.99 -8.41
N TYR A 428 -9.83 -18.13 -7.10
CA TYR A 428 -10.46 -17.08 -6.30
C TYR A 428 -9.51 -15.90 -6.04
N GLU A 429 -8.22 -16.17 -5.81
CA GLU A 429 -7.19 -15.12 -5.69
C GLU A 429 -7.14 -14.24 -6.93
N ASP A 430 -7.17 -14.85 -8.12
CA ASP A 430 -7.19 -14.13 -9.40
C ASP A 430 -8.41 -13.18 -9.52
N GLU A 431 -9.60 -13.65 -9.14
CA GLU A 431 -10.82 -12.83 -9.16
C GLU A 431 -10.78 -11.66 -8.18
N ILE A 432 -10.20 -11.86 -6.99
CA ILE A 432 -10.01 -10.78 -6.02
C ILE A 432 -8.93 -9.81 -6.47
N ASN A 433 -7.88 -10.27 -7.14
CA ASN A 433 -6.86 -9.39 -7.72
C ASN A 433 -7.46 -8.45 -8.77
N ILE A 434 -8.34 -8.96 -9.64
CA ILE A 434 -9.09 -8.15 -10.61
C ILE A 434 -9.99 -7.14 -9.88
N LEU A 435 -10.73 -7.59 -8.86
CA LEU A 435 -11.59 -6.70 -8.06
C LEU A 435 -10.79 -5.58 -7.38
N ASN A 436 -9.64 -5.90 -6.78
CA ASN A 436 -8.73 -4.96 -6.14
C ASN A 436 -8.15 -3.95 -7.14
N HIS A 437 -7.90 -4.37 -8.39
CA HIS A 437 -7.48 -3.47 -9.45
C HIS A 437 -8.58 -2.45 -9.80
N GLU A 438 -9.83 -2.89 -9.93
CA GLU A 438 -10.96 -1.99 -10.19
C GLU A 438 -11.25 -1.06 -8.99
N LEU A 439 -11.11 -1.53 -7.75
CA LEU A 439 -11.24 -0.70 -6.55
C LEU A 439 -10.12 0.35 -6.44
N GLY A 440 -8.95 0.07 -7.01
CA GLY A 440 -7.90 1.07 -7.22
C GLY A 440 -8.40 2.24 -8.07
N LYS A 441 -9.03 1.95 -9.22
CA LYS A 441 -9.61 3.00 -10.09
C LYS A 441 -10.72 3.79 -9.40
N LEU A 442 -11.50 3.15 -8.54
CA LEU A 442 -12.52 3.83 -7.73
C LEU A 442 -11.90 4.88 -6.79
N THR A 443 -10.71 4.58 -6.24
CA THR A 443 -9.96 5.51 -5.37
C THR A 443 -9.48 6.73 -6.16
N ASP A 444 -8.93 6.52 -7.35
CA ASP A 444 -8.50 7.58 -8.25
C ASP A 444 -9.69 8.47 -8.65
N MET A 445 -10.82 7.84 -8.96
CA MET A 445 -12.06 8.55 -9.30
C MET A 445 -12.66 9.32 -8.13
N ALA A 446 -12.64 8.77 -6.91
CA ALA A 446 -13.09 9.49 -5.72
C ALA A 446 -12.24 10.76 -5.50
N THR A 447 -10.93 10.63 -5.71
CA THR A 447 -9.97 11.74 -5.65
C THR A 447 -10.28 12.78 -6.73
N GLU A 448 -10.40 12.37 -8.00
CA GLU A 448 -10.78 13.25 -9.11
C GLU A 448 -12.13 13.94 -8.85
N HIS A 449 -13.11 13.23 -8.30
CA HIS A 449 -14.43 13.77 -8.00
C HIS A 449 -14.36 14.94 -7.02
N VAL A 450 -13.54 14.80 -5.97
CA VAL A 450 -13.30 15.88 -5.01
C VAL A 450 -12.67 17.12 -5.67
N TYR A 451 -11.70 16.92 -6.57
CA TYR A 451 -11.00 18.03 -7.23
C TYR A 451 -11.78 18.70 -8.37
N THR A 452 -12.63 17.96 -9.08
CA THR A 452 -13.27 18.44 -10.32
C THR A 452 -14.74 18.82 -10.17
N ASN A 453 -15.43 18.32 -9.13
CA ASN A 453 -16.86 18.51 -8.95
C ASN A 453 -17.22 19.29 -7.69
N SER A 454 -16.25 19.94 -7.04
CA SER A 454 -16.52 20.86 -5.96
C SER A 454 -16.91 22.23 -6.52
N ASP A 455 -18.03 22.77 -6.06
CA ASP A 455 -18.38 24.19 -6.28
C ASP A 455 -17.49 25.14 -5.43
N GLU A 456 -16.56 24.58 -4.65
CA GLU A 456 -15.62 25.27 -3.78
C GLU A 456 -14.20 24.81 -4.07
N ASP A 457 -13.23 25.73 -4.03
CA ASP A 457 -11.81 25.39 -4.11
C ASP A 457 -11.33 24.80 -2.77
N PHE A 458 -11.09 23.49 -2.74
CA PHE A 458 -10.50 22.84 -1.57
C PHE A 458 -9.00 23.13 -1.50
N ARG A 459 -8.58 23.82 -0.45
CA ARG A 459 -7.16 24.12 -0.17
C ARG A 459 -6.47 23.01 0.58
N TYR A 460 -7.24 22.24 1.36
CA TYR A 460 -6.78 21.10 2.14
C TYR A 460 -7.29 19.81 1.49
N GLY A 461 -6.47 19.19 0.64
CA GLY A 461 -6.86 17.97 -0.08
C GLY A 461 -6.97 16.76 0.84
N ILE A 462 -8.10 16.07 0.78
CA ILE A 462 -8.27 14.76 1.42
C ILE A 462 -7.37 13.74 0.73
N HIS A 463 -6.69 12.92 1.53
CA HIS A 463 -5.99 11.74 1.02
C HIS A 463 -6.78 10.49 1.38
N ILE A 464 -6.92 9.59 0.42
CA ILE A 464 -7.40 8.23 0.65
C ILE A 464 -6.16 7.36 0.80
N THR A 465 -6.12 6.56 1.86
CA THR A 465 -4.96 5.72 2.16
C THR A 465 -4.77 4.67 1.08
N ASP A 466 -3.56 4.60 0.53
CA ASP A 466 -3.21 3.67 -0.55
C ASP A 466 -3.58 2.23 -0.20
N GLY A 467 -4.28 1.56 -1.13
CA GLY A 467 -4.63 0.15 -1.02
C GLY A 467 -5.75 -0.17 -0.02
N ARG A 468 -6.39 0.81 0.63
CA ARG A 468 -7.39 0.53 1.67
C ARG A 468 -8.81 0.21 1.17
N PHE A 469 -9.13 0.46 -0.10
CA PHE A 469 -10.30 -0.20 -0.73
C PHE A 469 -9.94 -1.57 -1.31
N ARG A 470 -8.75 -2.11 -1.06
CA ARG A 470 -8.37 -3.46 -1.51
C ARG A 470 -8.53 -4.46 -0.38
N TYR A 471 -8.83 -5.69 -0.76
CA TYR A 471 -8.92 -6.82 0.16
C TYR A 471 -7.59 -7.56 0.18
N ILE A 472 -6.93 -7.55 1.34
CA ILE A 472 -5.68 -8.28 1.57
C ILE A 472 -6.05 -9.68 2.06
N LEU A 473 -5.93 -10.66 1.16
CA LEU A 473 -6.38 -12.04 1.42
C LEU A 473 -5.59 -12.75 2.54
N GLU A 474 -4.34 -12.34 2.76
CA GLU A 474 -3.45 -12.91 3.78
C GLU A 474 -3.76 -12.41 5.21
N GLU A 475 -4.65 -11.43 5.38
CA GLU A 475 -5.10 -11.02 6.70
C GLU A 475 -5.99 -12.09 7.36
N ASN A 476 -5.90 -12.22 8.68
CA ASN A 476 -6.72 -13.19 9.43
C ASN A 476 -8.20 -12.84 9.29
N GLY A 477 -8.91 -13.57 8.44
CA GLY A 477 -10.37 -13.50 8.31
C GLY A 477 -11.10 -14.46 9.25
N GLU A 478 -12.39 -14.19 9.45
CA GLU A 478 -13.32 -15.21 9.91
C GLU A 478 -13.43 -16.34 8.86
N LYS A 479 -14.06 -17.46 9.22
CA LYS A 479 -14.33 -18.57 8.30
C LYS A 479 -15.79 -18.94 8.40
N ALA A 480 -16.36 -19.42 7.29
CA ALA A 480 -17.75 -19.85 7.29
C ALA A 480 -17.98 -21.08 8.18
N ASP A 481 -19.17 -21.15 8.81
CA ASP A 481 -19.62 -22.23 9.70
C ASP A 481 -19.43 -23.65 9.14
N ILE A 482 -19.44 -23.80 7.80
CA ILE A 482 -19.24 -25.10 7.14
C ILE A 482 -17.89 -25.73 7.49
N ILE A 483 -16.85 -24.91 7.70
CA ILE A 483 -15.53 -25.38 8.10
C ILE A 483 -15.55 -25.96 9.50
N GLU A 484 -16.33 -25.38 10.41
CA GLU A 484 -16.46 -25.90 11.78
C GLU A 484 -17.12 -27.27 11.78
N LYS A 485 -18.18 -27.44 10.99
CA LYS A 485 -18.86 -28.74 10.81
C LYS A 485 -17.90 -29.80 10.31
N TYR A 486 -17.17 -29.54 9.23
CA TYR A 486 -16.19 -30.50 8.72
C TYR A 486 -15.06 -30.75 9.70
N THR A 487 -14.57 -29.72 10.39
CA THR A 487 -13.52 -29.88 11.42
C THR A 487 -13.97 -30.83 12.52
N GLU A 488 -15.20 -30.70 13.02
CA GLU A 488 -15.73 -31.60 14.05
C GLU A 488 -15.97 -33.02 13.53
N GLU A 489 -16.48 -33.19 12.30
CA GLU A 489 -16.64 -34.53 11.72
C GLU A 489 -15.28 -35.21 11.50
N PHE A 490 -14.28 -34.52 10.94
CA PHE A 490 -12.92 -35.05 10.82
C PHE A 490 -12.32 -35.41 12.18
N LYS A 491 -12.55 -34.61 13.24
CA LYS A 491 -12.08 -34.94 14.60
C LYS A 491 -12.69 -36.23 15.15
N LYS A 492 -13.92 -36.60 14.79
CA LYS A 492 -14.56 -37.84 15.25
C LYS A 492 -13.90 -39.07 14.63
N VAL A 493 -13.52 -38.99 13.36
CA VAL A 493 -13.01 -40.12 12.59
C VAL A 493 -11.49 -40.23 12.56
N MET A 494 -10.77 -39.15 12.92
CA MET A 494 -9.29 -39.11 12.94
C MET A 494 -8.69 -39.44 14.32
N ARG A 495 -9.52 -39.71 15.33
CA ARG A 495 -9.09 -40.33 16.60
C ARG A 495 -8.88 -41.83 16.40
#